data_AF-A0A7S4HF55-F1
#
_entry.id   AF-A0A7S4HF55-F1
#
_cell.length_a   1.000
_cell.length_b   1.000
_cell.length_c   1.000
_cell.angle_alpha   90.00
_cell.angle_beta   90.00
_cell.angle_gamma   90.00
#
_symmetry.space_group_name_H-M   'P 1'
#
loop_
_entity.id
_entity.type
_entity.pdbx_description
1 polymer ?
#
loop_
_entity_poly.entity_id
_entity_poly.type
_entity_poly.pdbx_seq_one_letter_code
_entity_poly.pdbx_strand_id
1 'polypeptide(L)'
;VSPETPEATTDAKPKVGGETIDVWTLRTRLWEVQKDSHLLIGAGVICAAAGGSLPLWGFYYLTDFLGQLFQPLADNIQSGVESDSLAVGLLAVGVLFAVTGDFWCFNIAAVRLGRKLRSNGLSAFLRQDMSFFDAEANTAGDLVAFLTEKASTVQALTSDALSNIVRILACLVTVLVVCFVFGPWQLTLALLGIFPGLVLVI
;
A
#
# COMPACT_ATOMS: atom_id res chain seq x y z
N VAL A 1 -18.55 37.09 22.53
CA VAL A 1 -18.11 35.87 23.22
C VAL A 1 -18.36 34.72 22.26
N SER A 2 -17.30 34.27 21.58
CA SER A 2 -17.37 33.25 20.53
C SER A 2 -17.83 31.90 21.08
N PRO A 3 -18.51 31.07 20.27
CA PRO A 3 -18.80 29.69 20.64
C PRO A 3 -17.52 28.85 20.49
N GLU A 4 -17.07 28.24 21.59
CA GLU A 4 -16.00 27.23 21.57
C GLU A 4 -16.54 25.94 20.94
N THR A 5 -15.92 25.56 19.82
CA THR A 5 -15.91 24.22 19.25
C THR A 5 -15.35 23.23 20.27
N PRO A 6 -16.03 22.13 20.61
CA PRO A 6 -15.43 21.08 21.41
C PRO A 6 -14.36 20.37 20.57
N GLU A 7 -13.10 20.60 20.95
CA GLU A 7 -11.95 19.87 20.43
C GLU A 7 -12.18 18.37 20.60
N ALA A 8 -12.22 17.67 19.46
CA ALA A 8 -12.27 16.23 19.40
C ALA A 8 -11.04 15.66 20.12
N THR A 9 -11.29 15.00 21.24
CA THR A 9 -10.35 14.17 21.99
C THR A 9 -9.92 12.97 21.14
N THR A 10 -9.04 13.24 20.19
CA THR A 10 -8.22 12.26 19.47
C THR A 10 -7.09 11.88 20.41
N ASP A 11 -7.27 10.83 21.23
CA ASP A 11 -6.19 10.05 21.88
C ASP A 11 -6.69 9.02 22.93
N ALA A 12 -7.97 8.64 22.92
CA ALA A 12 -8.44 7.57 23.80
C ALA A 12 -8.08 6.19 23.20
N LYS A 13 -6.91 5.65 23.60
CA LYS A 13 -6.52 4.26 23.32
C LYS A 13 -7.63 3.30 23.76
N PRO A 14 -8.04 2.31 22.94
CA PRO A 14 -9.11 1.40 23.30
C PRO A 14 -8.68 0.54 24.50
N LYS A 15 -9.35 0.74 25.64
CA LYS A 15 -9.14 -0.03 26.88
C LYS A 15 -10.15 -1.19 26.90
N VAL A 16 -9.66 -2.42 26.85
CA VAL A 16 -10.46 -3.63 27.14
C VAL A 16 -9.85 -4.25 28.41
N GLY A 17 -10.60 -4.27 29.52
CA GLY A 17 -10.17 -4.93 30.76
C GLY A 17 -9.08 -4.22 31.59
N GLY A 18 -8.90 -2.90 31.45
CA GLY A 18 -7.97 -2.13 32.30
C GLY A 18 -6.50 -2.13 31.86
N GLU A 19 -6.14 -2.91 30.84
CA GLU A 19 -4.78 -2.97 30.28
C GLU A 19 -4.69 -2.15 28.98
N THR A 20 -3.67 -1.29 28.85
CA THR A 20 -3.42 -0.56 27.60
C THR A 20 -2.88 -1.53 26.57
N ILE A 21 -3.73 -1.94 25.62
CA ILE A 21 -3.30 -2.86 24.57
C ILE A 21 -2.29 -2.15 23.68
N ASP A 22 -1.07 -2.68 23.65
CA ASP A 22 -0.01 -2.19 22.79
C ASP A 22 -0.38 -2.38 21.31
N VAL A 23 -0.22 -1.32 20.51
CA VAL A 23 -0.52 -1.33 19.07
C VAL A 23 0.29 -2.39 18.32
N TRP A 24 1.49 -2.69 18.81
CA TRP A 24 2.36 -3.74 18.28
C TRP A 24 1.78 -5.14 18.49
N THR A 25 1.23 -5.40 19.68
CA THR A 25 0.58 -6.67 20.04
C THR A 25 -0.70 -6.89 19.24
N LEU A 26 -1.47 -5.80 19.03
CA LEU A 26 -2.70 -5.79 18.22
C LEU A 26 -2.39 -6.11 16.75
N ARG A 27 -1.31 -5.53 16.20
CA ARG A 27 -0.85 -5.82 14.84
C ARG A 27 -0.41 -7.28 14.67
N THR A 28 0.33 -7.84 15.61
CA THR A 28 0.74 -9.25 15.55
C THR A 28 -0.44 -10.21 15.61
N ARG A 29 -1.47 -9.91 16.41
CA ARG A 29 -2.71 -10.70 16.47
C ARG A 29 -3.53 -10.61 15.18
N LEU A 30 -3.62 -9.42 14.57
CA LEU A 30 -4.23 -9.23 13.26
C LEU A 30 -3.50 -10.05 12.17
N TRP A 31 -2.17 -10.09 12.23
CA TRP A 31 -1.34 -10.88 11.31
C TRP A 31 -1.57 -12.39 11.45
N GLU A 32 -1.78 -12.89 12.67
CA GLU A 32 -2.12 -14.31 12.91
C GLU A 32 -3.48 -14.69 12.30
N VAL A 33 -4.47 -13.79 12.31
CA VAL A 33 -5.80 -14.00 11.70
C VAL A 33 -5.73 -14.03 10.16
N GLN A 34 -4.67 -13.46 9.58
CA GLN A 34 -4.42 -13.34 8.15
C GLN A 34 -3.65 -14.53 7.54
N LYS A 35 -3.14 -15.49 8.35
CA LYS A 35 -2.32 -16.64 7.93
C LYS A 35 -2.91 -17.46 6.76
N ASP A 36 -4.23 -17.49 6.60
CA ASP A 36 -4.91 -18.26 5.54
C ASP A 36 -4.71 -17.71 4.12
N SER A 37 -4.21 -16.48 3.93
CA SER A 37 -4.05 -15.86 2.60
C SER A 37 -2.60 -15.58 2.18
N HIS A 38 -1.62 -16.30 2.73
CA HIS A 38 -0.20 -16.12 2.40
C HIS A 38 0.11 -16.29 0.90
N LEU A 39 -0.59 -17.18 0.20
CA LEU A 39 -0.48 -17.35 -1.26
C LEU A 39 -0.94 -16.12 -2.05
N LEU A 40 -2.04 -15.47 -1.63
CA LEU A 40 -2.56 -14.28 -2.29
C LEU A 40 -1.66 -13.06 -2.06
N ILE A 41 -1.08 -12.97 -0.86
CA ILE A 41 -0.12 -11.93 -0.49
C ILE A 41 1.19 -12.14 -1.28
N GLY A 42 1.66 -13.39 -1.40
CA GLY A 42 2.83 -13.73 -2.20
C GLY A 42 2.64 -13.36 -3.67
N ALA A 43 1.48 -13.66 -4.27
CA ALA A 43 1.16 -13.25 -5.64
C ALA A 43 1.15 -11.72 -5.81
N GLY A 44 0.58 -10.98 -4.85
CA GLY A 44 0.60 -9.52 -4.85
C GLY A 44 2.01 -8.92 -4.65
N VAL A 45 2.90 -9.59 -3.93
CA VAL A 45 4.30 -9.14 -3.82
C VAL A 45 5.05 -9.34 -5.15
N ILE A 46 4.77 -10.43 -5.86
CA ILE A 46 5.39 -10.72 -7.17
C ILE A 46 4.92 -9.73 -8.23
N CYS A 47 3.61 -9.45 -8.30
CA CYS A 47 3.10 -8.43 -9.22
C CYS A 47 3.62 -7.02 -8.84
N ALA A 48 3.81 -6.71 -7.55
CA ALA A 48 4.31 -5.41 -7.10
C ALA A 48 5.79 -5.22 -7.43
N ALA A 49 6.57 -6.29 -7.37
CA ALA A 49 7.94 -6.32 -7.87
C ALA A 49 7.97 -6.08 -9.38
N ALA A 50 7.09 -6.74 -10.15
CA ALA A 50 6.98 -6.51 -11.58
C ALA A 50 6.59 -5.07 -11.89
N GLY A 51 5.53 -4.55 -11.25
CA GLY A 51 5.03 -3.19 -11.42
C GLY A 51 6.04 -2.10 -11.03
N GLY A 52 6.81 -2.31 -9.96
CA GLY A 52 7.86 -1.39 -9.51
C GLY A 52 9.04 -1.27 -10.46
N SER A 53 9.31 -2.31 -11.26
CA SER A 53 10.42 -2.32 -12.23
C SER A 53 10.12 -1.60 -13.54
N LEU A 54 8.84 -1.53 -13.93
CA LEU A 54 8.43 -0.97 -15.22
C LEU A 54 8.71 0.53 -15.43
N PRO A 55 8.58 1.45 -14.44
CA PRO A 55 8.97 2.85 -14.65
C PRO A 55 10.46 3.02 -14.96
N LEU A 56 11.31 2.09 -14.53
CA LEU A 56 12.75 2.10 -14.84
C LEU A 56 13.00 1.74 -16.31
N TRP A 57 12.28 0.75 -16.84
CA TRP A 57 12.30 0.45 -18.27
C TRP A 57 11.83 1.65 -19.09
N GLY A 58 10.78 2.34 -18.65
CA GLY A 58 10.32 3.58 -19.29
C GLY A 58 11.40 4.66 -19.35
N PHE A 59 12.17 4.84 -18.27
CA PHE A 59 13.29 5.78 -18.26
C PHE A 59 14.41 5.36 -19.23
N TYR A 60 14.74 4.06 -19.29
CA TYR A 60 15.73 3.53 -20.23
C TYR A 60 15.37 3.83 -21.68
N TYR A 61 14.15 3.50 -22.12
CA TYR A 61 13.70 3.78 -23.49
C TYR A 61 13.66 5.27 -23.79
N LEU A 62 13.33 6.12 -22.81
CA LEU A 62 13.38 7.58 -22.98
C LEU A 62 14.81 8.07 -23.22
N THR A 63 15.81 7.56 -22.48
CA THR A 63 17.21 7.95 -22.68
C THR A 63 17.76 7.50 -24.03
N ASP A 64 17.36 6.31 -24.49
CA ASP A 64 17.77 5.78 -25.80
C ASP A 64 17.15 6.61 -26.94
N PHE A 65 15.85 6.90 -26.83
CA PHE A 65 15.15 7.79 -27.76
C PHE A 65 15.78 9.19 -27.83
N LEU A 66 16.11 9.79 -26.68
CA LEU A 66 16.81 11.08 -26.65
C LEU A 66 18.20 10.98 -27.30
N GLY A 67 18.95 9.91 -27.05
CA GLY A 67 20.25 9.66 -27.69
C GLY A 67 20.17 9.60 -29.21
N GLN A 68 19.13 8.96 -29.75
CA GLN A 68 18.88 8.90 -31.19
C GLN A 68 18.50 10.27 -31.78
N LEU A 69 17.77 11.11 -31.04
CA LEU A 69 17.42 12.48 -31.48
C LEU A 69 18.64 13.42 -31.56
N PHE A 70 19.66 13.20 -30.73
CA PHE A 70 20.87 14.04 -30.71
C PHE A 70 21.98 13.57 -31.66
N GLN A 71 21.83 12.42 -32.33
CA GLN A 71 22.78 11.97 -33.35
C GLN A 71 22.55 12.70 -34.70
N PRO A 72 23.61 13.08 -35.43
CA PRO A 72 23.46 13.76 -36.71
C PRO A 72 22.84 12.82 -37.76
N LEU A 73 21.60 13.15 -38.14
CA LEU A 73 20.80 12.69 -39.28
C LEU A 73 21.31 11.42 -39.99
N ALA A 74 21.10 10.26 -39.36
CA ALA A 74 21.22 8.97 -40.02
C ALA A 74 19.86 8.60 -40.66
N ASP A 75 19.86 8.19 -41.93
CA ASP A 75 18.65 7.84 -42.69
C ASP A 75 17.85 6.64 -42.11
N ASN A 76 18.35 5.98 -41.04
CA ASN A 76 17.71 4.85 -40.37
C ASN A 76 16.94 5.18 -39.08
N ILE A 77 16.85 6.46 -38.65
CA ILE A 77 16.21 6.86 -37.38
C ILE A 77 14.72 6.48 -37.33
N GLN A 78 14.00 6.53 -38.45
CA GLN A 78 12.55 6.25 -38.48
C GLN A 78 12.22 4.83 -38.02
N SER A 79 13.02 3.83 -38.44
CA SER A 79 12.79 2.43 -38.07
C SER A 79 13.07 2.12 -36.59
N GLY A 80 14.05 2.82 -35.97
CA GLY A 80 14.35 2.68 -34.55
C GLY A 80 13.25 3.31 -33.68
N VAL A 81 12.82 4.52 -34.04
CA VAL A 81 11.77 5.25 -33.32
C VAL A 81 10.43 4.53 -33.37
N GLU A 82 10.06 3.93 -34.50
CA GLU A 82 8.82 3.13 -34.61
C GLU A 82 8.85 1.91 -33.69
N SER A 83 9.98 1.19 -33.62
CA SER A 83 10.14 0.04 -32.72
C SER A 83 10.08 0.45 -31.25
N ASP A 84 10.77 1.53 -30.87
CA ASP A 84 10.81 2.01 -29.49
C ASP A 84 9.44 2.54 -29.03
N SER A 85 8.71 3.24 -29.92
CA SER A 85 7.35 3.71 -29.65
C SER A 85 6.38 2.56 -29.39
N LEU A 86 6.44 1.49 -30.19
CA LEU A 86 5.62 0.29 -29.99
C LEU A 86 5.98 -0.43 -28.68
N ALA A 87 7.26 -0.54 -28.34
CA ALA A 87 7.73 -1.16 -27.10
C ALA A 87 7.23 -0.40 -25.85
N VAL A 88 7.31 0.93 -25.87
CA VAL A 88 6.79 1.78 -24.78
C VAL A 88 5.26 1.65 -24.65
N GLY A 89 4.54 1.58 -25.77
CA GLY A 89 3.11 1.35 -25.78
C GLY A 89 2.70 0.02 -25.13
N LEU A 90 3.39 -1.09 -25.48
CA LEU A 90 3.16 -2.40 -24.87
C LEU A 90 3.50 -2.43 -23.38
N LEU A 91 4.59 -1.77 -22.98
CA LEU A 91 4.97 -1.65 -21.57
C LEU A 91 3.93 -0.86 -20.77
N ALA A 92 3.39 0.23 -21.31
CA ALA A 92 2.34 1.02 -20.63
C ALA A 92 1.10 0.16 -20.35
N VAL A 93 0.69 -0.68 -21.30
CA VAL A 93 -0.40 -1.65 -21.10
C VAL A 93 -0.03 -2.67 -20.02
N GLY A 94 1.19 -3.21 -20.05
CA GLY A 94 1.69 -4.13 -19.03
C GLY A 94 1.68 -3.53 -17.61
N VAL A 95 2.05 -2.25 -17.47
CA VAL A 95 2.01 -1.51 -16.19
C VAL A 95 0.60 -1.44 -15.64
N LEU A 96 -0.38 -1.12 -16.48
CA LEU A 96 -1.77 -1.02 -16.04
C LEU A 96 -2.26 -2.35 -15.47
N PHE A 97 -1.94 -3.47 -16.15
CA PHE A 97 -2.30 -4.80 -15.66
C PHE A 97 -1.58 -5.18 -14.36
N ALA A 98 -0.27 -4.91 -14.25
CA ALA A 98 0.50 -5.22 -13.05
C ALA A 98 -0.02 -4.44 -11.83
N VAL A 99 -0.17 -3.12 -11.96
CA VAL A 99 -0.64 -2.25 -10.86
C VAL A 99 -2.07 -2.59 -10.45
N THR A 100 -2.94 -2.87 -11.41
CA THR A 100 -4.32 -3.28 -11.11
C THR A 100 -4.34 -4.64 -10.40
N GLY A 101 -3.49 -5.58 -10.86
CA GLY A 101 -3.37 -6.92 -10.27
C GLY A 101 -2.92 -6.89 -8.81
N ASP A 102 -1.94 -6.05 -8.49
CA ASP A 102 -1.47 -5.84 -7.11
C ASP A 102 -2.57 -5.33 -6.21
N PHE A 103 -3.19 -4.23 -6.62
CA PHE A 103 -4.23 -3.59 -5.85
C PHE A 103 -5.39 -4.55 -5.61
N TRP A 104 -5.75 -5.34 -6.63
CA TRP A 104 -6.82 -6.32 -6.52
C TRP A 104 -6.48 -7.47 -5.56
N CYS A 105 -5.26 -8.00 -5.60
CA CYS A 105 -4.82 -9.06 -4.68
C CYS A 105 -4.85 -8.58 -3.22
N PHE A 106 -4.31 -7.39 -2.94
CA PHE A 106 -4.32 -6.81 -1.60
C PHE A 106 -5.72 -6.44 -1.13
N ASN A 107 -6.58 -5.95 -2.03
CA ASN A 107 -7.96 -5.64 -1.71
C ASN A 107 -8.76 -6.89 -1.30
N ILE A 108 -8.62 -7.99 -2.04
CA ILE A 108 -9.28 -9.27 -1.70
C ILE A 108 -8.81 -9.77 -0.33
N ALA A 109 -7.51 -9.67 -0.03
CA ALA A 109 -6.97 -10.04 1.27
C ALA A 109 -7.57 -9.18 2.40
N ALA A 110 -7.70 -7.87 2.18
CA ALA A 110 -8.31 -6.95 3.15
C ALA A 110 -9.81 -7.25 3.37
N VAL A 111 -10.56 -7.55 2.31
CA VAL A 111 -11.99 -7.94 2.41
C VAL A 111 -12.16 -9.19 3.27
N ARG A 112 -11.29 -10.20 3.11
CA ARG A 112 -11.33 -11.43 3.92
C ARG A 112 -11.06 -11.13 5.39
N LEU A 113 -10.08 -10.28 5.69
CA LEU A 113 -9.79 -9.84 7.05
C LEU A 113 -10.99 -9.09 7.66
N GLY A 114 -11.59 -8.15 6.92
CA GLY A 114 -12.78 -7.41 7.35
C GLY A 114 -13.97 -8.32 7.65
N ARG A 115 -14.19 -9.39 6.88
CA ARG A 115 -15.25 -10.39 7.17
C ARG A 115 -15.00 -11.15 8.47
N LYS A 116 -13.76 -11.58 8.72
CA LYS A 116 -13.39 -12.25 9.97
C LYS A 116 -13.57 -11.34 11.18
N LEU A 117 -13.18 -10.07 11.07
CA LEU A 117 -13.37 -9.07 12.13
C LEU A 117 -14.85 -8.87 12.47
N ARG A 118 -15.72 -8.75 11.46
CA ARG A 118 -17.17 -8.65 11.67
C ARG A 118 -17.74 -9.91 12.32
N SER A 119 -17.37 -11.10 11.84
CA SER A 119 -17.85 -12.37 12.41
C SER A 119 -17.42 -12.53 13.88
N ASN A 120 -16.16 -12.25 14.19
CA ASN A 120 -15.62 -12.38 15.54
C ASN A 120 -16.19 -11.31 16.48
N GLY A 121 -16.33 -10.08 16.01
CA GLY A 121 -16.93 -8.99 16.79
C GLY A 121 -18.39 -9.27 17.13
N LEU A 122 -19.18 -9.75 16.17
CA LEU A 122 -20.56 -10.14 16.42
C LEU A 122 -20.64 -11.31 17.41
N SER A 123 -19.80 -12.34 17.25
CA SER A 123 -19.77 -13.46 18.19
C SER A 123 -19.33 -13.03 19.60
N ALA A 124 -18.51 -12.00 19.73
CA ALA A 124 -18.13 -11.46 21.03
C ALA A 124 -19.30 -10.69 21.69
N PHE A 125 -20.01 -9.86 20.93
CA PHE A 125 -21.19 -9.16 21.42
C PHE A 125 -22.30 -10.12 21.86
N LEU A 126 -22.53 -11.22 21.13
CA LEU A 126 -23.52 -12.24 21.51
C LEU A 126 -23.19 -12.99 22.80
N ARG A 127 -21.95 -12.91 23.30
CA ARG A 127 -21.53 -13.54 24.57
C ARG A 127 -21.62 -12.59 25.77
N GLN A 128 -22.06 -11.35 25.56
CA GLN A 128 -22.08 -10.32 26.58
C GLN A 128 -23.38 -10.35 27.39
N ASP A 129 -23.31 -9.96 28.67
CA ASP A 129 -24.44 -10.02 29.61
C ASP A 129 -25.59 -9.09 29.20
N MET A 130 -26.83 -9.45 29.59
CA MET A 130 -28.02 -8.67 29.22
C MET A 130 -28.00 -7.23 29.76
N SER A 131 -27.32 -7.00 30.89
CA SER A 131 -27.13 -5.65 31.45
C SER A 131 -26.28 -4.73 30.55
N PHE A 132 -25.47 -5.28 29.64
CA PHE A 132 -24.73 -4.48 28.67
C PHE A 132 -25.65 -3.88 27.61
N PHE A 133 -26.67 -4.63 27.18
CA PHE A 133 -27.65 -4.22 26.17
C PHE A 133 -28.72 -3.26 26.70
N ASP A 134 -28.81 -3.09 28.02
CA ASP A 134 -29.76 -2.20 28.67
C ASP A 134 -29.32 -0.72 28.66
N ALA A 135 -28.04 -0.46 28.34
CA ALA A 135 -27.54 0.90 28.17
C ALA A 135 -28.04 1.51 26.85
N GLU A 136 -28.54 2.75 26.91
CA GLU A 136 -29.09 3.49 25.75
C GLU A 136 -28.09 3.62 24.59
N ALA A 137 -26.78 3.63 24.90
CA ALA A 137 -25.69 3.66 23.92
C ALA A 137 -25.35 2.31 23.27
N ASN A 138 -25.89 1.19 23.77
CA ASN A 138 -25.57 -0.18 23.34
C ASN A 138 -26.77 -0.86 22.66
N THR A 139 -27.58 -0.09 21.94
CA THR A 139 -28.66 -0.65 21.13
C THR A 139 -28.09 -1.59 20.07
N ALA A 140 -28.78 -2.69 19.77
CA ALA A 140 -28.32 -3.67 18.78
C ALA A 140 -28.00 -3.05 17.41
N GLY A 141 -28.75 -2.01 16.99
CA GLY A 141 -28.50 -1.26 15.77
C GLY A 141 -27.17 -0.48 15.80
N ASP A 142 -26.90 0.23 16.90
CA ASP A 142 -25.68 1.02 17.08
C ASP A 142 -24.44 0.13 17.15
N LEU A 143 -24.54 -1.02 17.80
CA LEU A 143 -23.44 -1.99 17.91
C LEU A 143 -23.06 -2.59 16.55
N VAL A 144 -24.05 -2.91 15.71
CA VAL A 144 -23.84 -3.42 14.35
C VAL A 144 -23.29 -2.32 13.42
N ALA A 145 -23.79 -1.09 13.55
CA ALA A 145 -23.28 0.07 12.82
C ALA A 145 -21.82 0.34 13.18
N PHE A 146 -21.51 0.39 14.48
CA PHE A 146 -20.16 0.55 15.00
C PHE A 146 -19.21 -0.53 14.48
N LEU A 147 -19.61 -1.81 14.55
CA LEU A 147 -18.80 -2.91 14.06
C LEU A 147 -18.54 -2.81 12.56
N THR A 148 -19.55 -2.41 11.79
CA THR A 148 -19.43 -2.25 10.34
C THR A 148 -18.46 -1.13 9.98
N GLU A 149 -18.59 0.02 10.65
CA GLU A 149 -17.73 1.19 10.48
C GLU A 149 -16.28 0.86 10.83
N LYS A 150 -16.03 0.30 12.03
CA LYS A 150 -14.66 -0.05 12.44
C LYS A 150 -14.04 -1.09 11.53
N ALA A 151 -14.80 -2.10 11.11
CA ALA A 151 -14.31 -3.09 10.16
C ALA A 151 -14.02 -2.49 8.77
N SER A 152 -14.83 -1.54 8.27
CA SER A 152 -14.55 -0.88 6.99
C SER A 152 -13.33 0.03 7.06
N THR A 153 -13.16 0.78 8.14
CA THR A 153 -12.00 1.66 8.32
C THR A 153 -10.72 0.84 8.39
N VAL A 154 -10.70 -0.25 9.17
CA VAL A 154 -9.54 -1.15 9.24
C VAL A 154 -9.27 -1.79 7.88
N GLN A 155 -10.31 -2.22 7.16
CA GLN A 155 -10.17 -2.83 5.84
C GLN A 155 -9.54 -1.86 4.82
N ALA A 156 -10.04 -0.63 4.73
CA ALA A 156 -9.55 0.38 3.80
C ALA A 156 -8.10 0.79 4.13
N LEU A 157 -7.83 1.08 5.41
CA LEU A 157 -6.47 1.42 5.87
C LEU A 157 -5.49 0.28 5.61
N THR A 158 -5.92 -0.98 5.82
CA THR A 158 -5.05 -2.14 5.59
C THR A 158 -4.77 -2.33 4.11
N SER A 159 -5.77 -2.25 3.22
CA SER A 159 -5.53 -2.42 1.78
C SER A 159 -4.58 -1.37 1.23
N ASP A 160 -4.77 -0.10 1.62
CA ASP A 160 -3.99 1.01 1.09
C ASP A 160 -2.57 0.99 1.65
N ALA A 161 -2.40 0.83 2.98
CA ALA A 161 -1.09 0.79 3.59
C ALA A 161 -0.27 -0.41 3.13
N LEU A 162 -0.87 -1.60 3.04
CA LEU A 162 -0.15 -2.83 2.70
C LEU A 162 0.33 -2.80 1.24
N SER A 163 -0.54 -2.39 0.30
CA SER A 163 -0.17 -2.22 -1.10
C SER A 163 0.92 -1.17 -1.27
N ASN A 164 0.79 -0.02 -0.60
CA ASN A 164 1.73 1.08 -0.71
C ASN A 164 3.12 0.71 -0.15
N ILE A 165 3.19 0.09 1.04
CA ILE A 165 4.47 -0.33 1.64
C ILE A 165 5.20 -1.32 0.73
N VAL A 166 4.51 -2.34 0.23
CA VAL A 166 5.11 -3.35 -0.66
C VAL A 166 5.60 -2.70 -1.95
N ARG A 167 4.81 -1.79 -2.54
CA ARG A 167 5.18 -1.08 -3.77
C ARG A 167 6.39 -0.16 -3.58
N ILE A 168 6.45 0.58 -2.47
CA ILE A 168 7.59 1.44 -2.14
C ILE A 168 8.85 0.60 -1.95
N LEU A 169 8.77 -0.53 -1.23
CA LEU A 169 9.92 -1.42 -1.03
C LEU A 169 10.40 -2.02 -2.36
N ALA A 170 9.48 -2.50 -3.21
CA ALA A 170 9.82 -3.03 -4.53
C ALA A 170 10.47 -1.96 -5.43
N CYS A 171 9.92 -0.75 -5.45
CA CYS A 171 10.48 0.38 -6.19
C CYS A 171 11.88 0.74 -5.66
N LEU A 172 12.04 0.86 -4.35
CA LEU A 172 13.31 1.19 -3.70
C LEU A 172 14.40 0.18 -4.05
N VAL A 173 14.10 -1.12 -3.97
CA VAL A 173 15.04 -2.18 -4.36
C VAL A 173 15.41 -2.07 -5.83
N THR A 174 14.41 -1.90 -6.72
CA THR A 174 14.69 -1.89 -8.17
C THR A 174 15.48 -0.65 -8.59
N VAL A 175 15.15 0.52 -8.04
CA VAL A 175 15.89 1.77 -8.29
C VAL A 175 17.32 1.65 -7.80
N LEU A 176 17.54 1.09 -6.61
CA LEU A 176 18.90 0.86 -6.08
C LEU A 176 19.72 -0.01 -7.03
N VAL A 177 19.17 -1.15 -7.46
CA VAL A 177 19.87 -2.06 -8.40
C VAL A 177 20.21 -1.34 -9.71
N VAL A 178 19.25 -0.63 -10.31
CA VAL A 178 19.48 0.09 -11.56
C VAL A 178 20.53 1.20 -11.40
N CYS A 179 20.48 1.96 -10.32
CA CYS A 179 21.45 3.02 -10.06
C CYS A 179 22.87 2.49 -9.87
N PHE A 180 23.04 1.35 -9.18
CA PHE A 180 24.35 0.72 -9.01
C PHE A 180 24.90 0.10 -10.29
N VAL A 181 24.05 -0.41 -11.18
CA VAL A 181 24.46 -1.08 -12.42
C VAL A 181 24.74 -0.09 -13.57
N PHE A 182 23.85 0.88 -13.77
CA PHE A 182 23.94 1.80 -14.92
C PHE A 182 24.55 3.16 -14.57
N GLY A 183 24.54 3.56 -13.30
CA GLY A 183 25.02 4.86 -12.85
C GLY A 183 26.48 4.83 -12.38
N PRO A 184 27.17 5.99 -12.36
CA PRO A 184 28.40 6.13 -11.60
C PRO A 184 28.07 5.96 -10.11
N TRP A 185 28.63 4.91 -9.49
CA TRP A 185 28.40 4.53 -8.10
C TRP A 185 28.56 5.69 -7.10
N GLN A 186 29.40 6.68 -7.43
CA GLN A 186 29.63 7.89 -6.64
C GLN A 186 28.39 8.79 -6.55
N LEU A 187 27.65 8.94 -7.65
CA LEU A 187 26.47 9.80 -7.73
C LEU A 187 25.28 9.14 -7.00
N THR A 188 25.17 7.81 -7.10
CA THR A 188 24.18 7.02 -6.35
C THR A 188 24.40 7.11 -4.83
N LEU A 189 25.65 6.97 -4.37
CA LEU A 189 26.00 7.09 -2.94
C LEU A 189 25.71 8.49 -2.38
N ALA A 190 25.97 9.53 -3.17
CA ALA A 190 25.65 10.90 -2.79
C ALA A 190 24.13 11.11 -2.63
N LEU A 191 23.32 10.63 -3.58
CA LEU A 191 21.86 10.72 -3.50
C LEU A 191 21.29 9.92 -2.32
N LEU A 192 21.85 8.74 -2.04
CA LEU A 192 21.43 7.90 -0.91
C LEU A 192 21.67 8.61 0.43
N GLY A 193 22.77 9.37 0.57
CA GLY A 193 23.09 10.13 1.77
C GLY A 193 22.15 11.32 2.01
N ILE A 194 21.66 11.96 0.94
CA ILE A 194 20.75 13.11 1.03
C ILE A 194 19.30 12.67 1.33
N PHE A 195 18.92 11.46 0.88
CA PHE A 195 17.57 10.92 1.05
C PHE A 195 17.03 10.93 2.50
N PRO A 196 17.75 10.43 3.53
CA PRO A 196 17.27 10.50 4.91
C PRO A 196 17.20 11.94 5.44
N GLY A 197 18.06 12.84 4.95
CA GLY A 197 17.99 14.27 5.28
C GLY A 197 16.72 14.94 4.76
N LEU A 198 16.29 14.59 3.55
CA LEU A 198 15.01 15.05 2.98
C LEU A 198 13.81 14.52 3.75
N VAL A 199 13.81 13.22 4.09
CA VAL A 199 12.70 12.61 4.84
C VAL A 199 12.58 13.19 6.25
N LEU A 200 13.68 13.56 6.89
CA LEU A 200 13.67 14.15 8.24
C LEU A 200 13.21 15.61 8.27
N VAL A 201 13.35 16.33 7.15
CA VAL A 201 12.91 17.73 7.01
C VAL A 201 11.40 17.85 6.79
N ILE A 202 10.78 16.81 6.21
CA ILE A 202 9.33 16.72 5.97
C ILE A 202 8.64 16.22 7.24
#